data_AF-A0A6L3F6J2-F1
#
_entry.id   AF-A0A6L3F6J2-F1
#
_cell.length_a   1.000
_cell.length_b   1.000
_cell.length_c   1.000
_cell.angle_alpha   90.00
_cell.angle_beta   90.00
_cell.angle_gamma   90.00
#
_symmetry.space_group_name_H-M   'P 1'
#
loop_
_entity.id
_entity.type
_entity.pdbx_description
1 polymer ?
#
loop_
_entity_poly.entity_id
_entity_poly.type
_entity_poly.pdbx_seq_one_letter_code
_entity_poly.pdbx_strand_id
1 'polypeptide(L)'
;PARESALQSWLDSPVAPASAHYYVDAMVNYAKTDPPFATLAAPEINDIIGRATDLIKSGDATVDEAIEAVMTEGTAALAKVA
;
A
#
# COMPACT_ATOMS: atom_id res chain seq x y z
N PRO A 1 -0.88 1.52 16.29
CA PRO A 1 -0.20 0.30 15.81
C PRO A 1 -1.22 -0.71 15.24
N ALA A 2 -0.90 -1.32 14.10
CA ALA A 2 -1.65 -2.47 13.60
C ALA A 2 -1.71 -3.55 14.69
N ARG A 3 -2.84 -4.25 14.84
CA ARG A 3 -2.97 -5.30 15.86
C ARG A 3 -2.16 -6.51 15.41
N GLU A 4 -0.89 -6.58 15.79
CA GLU A 4 0.04 -7.65 15.40
C GLU A 4 -0.55 -9.05 15.61
N SER A 5 -1.22 -9.27 16.74
CA SER A 5 -1.89 -10.54 17.04
C SER A 5 -3.00 -10.90 16.05
N ALA A 6 -3.73 -9.92 15.53
CA ALA A 6 -4.76 -10.14 14.51
C ALA A 6 -4.13 -10.42 13.14
N LEU A 7 -3.05 -9.72 12.80
CA LEU A 7 -2.30 -9.95 11.55
C LEU A 7 -1.67 -11.34 11.52
N GLN A 8 -1.07 -11.78 12.64
CA GLN A 8 -0.50 -13.12 12.76
C GLN A 8 -1.58 -14.20 12.71
N SER A 9 -2.70 -14.02 13.41
CA SER A 9 -3.82 -14.96 13.36
C SER A 9 -4.40 -15.12 11.96
N TRP A 10 -4.39 -14.05 11.14
CA TRP A 10 -4.78 -14.16 9.73
C TRP A 10 -3.72 -14.88 8.92
N LEU A 11 -2.43 -14.54 9.10
CA LEU A 11 -1.30 -15.16 8.40
C LEU A 11 -1.25 -16.68 8.63
N ASP A 12 -1.57 -17.13 9.83
CA ASP A 12 -1.61 -18.55 10.20
C ASP A 12 -2.88 -19.29 9.72
N SER A 13 -3.85 -18.56 9.15
CA SER A 13 -5.12 -19.13 8.71
C SER A 13 -4.99 -19.83 7.35
N PRO A 14 -5.81 -20.87 7.08
CA PRO A 14 -5.77 -21.60 5.81
C PRO A 14 -6.24 -20.76 4.61
N VAL A 15 -6.80 -19.57 4.84
CA VAL A 15 -7.26 -18.65 3.79
C VAL A 15 -6.22 -17.58 3.46
N ALA A 16 -5.09 -17.54 4.17
CA ALA A 16 -4.02 -16.60 3.85
C ALA A 16 -3.34 -17.00 2.53
N PRO A 17 -3.20 -16.07 1.57
CA PRO A 17 -2.38 -16.32 0.40
C PRO A 17 -0.90 -16.51 0.80
N ALA A 18 -0.13 -17.27 0.03
CA ALA A 18 1.30 -17.47 0.30
C ALA A 18 2.09 -16.15 0.39
N SER A 19 1.63 -15.11 -0.32
CA SER A 19 2.19 -13.76 -0.31
C SER A 19 1.71 -12.87 0.84
N ALA A 20 0.85 -13.35 1.74
CA ALA A 20 0.28 -12.58 2.85
C ALA A 20 1.34 -11.96 3.78
N HIS A 21 2.52 -12.59 3.89
CA HIS A 21 3.62 -12.09 4.70
C HIS A 21 4.11 -10.70 4.26
N TYR A 22 4.06 -10.37 2.96
CA TYR A 22 4.40 -9.03 2.46
C TYR A 22 3.44 -7.95 2.96
N TYR A 23 2.13 -8.27 3.07
CA TYR A 23 1.15 -7.36 3.62
C TYR A 23 1.40 -7.09 5.11
N VAL A 24 1.72 -8.15 5.87
CA VAL A 24 2.03 -8.01 7.30
C VAL A 24 3.29 -7.18 7.50
N ASP A 25 4.35 -7.43 6.73
CA ASP A 25 5.59 -6.65 6.77
C ASP A 25 5.33 -5.17 6.48
N ALA A 26 4.53 -4.87 5.44
CA ALA A 26 4.10 -3.50 5.11
C ALA A 26 3.38 -2.83 6.30
N MET A 27 2.44 -3.53 6.92
CA MET A 27 1.64 -3.01 8.04
C MET A 27 2.45 -2.78 9.31
N VAL A 28 3.49 -3.58 9.56
CA VAL A 28 4.33 -3.47 10.76
C VAL A 28 5.39 -2.39 10.59
N ASN A 29 6.06 -2.35 9.43
CA ASN A 29 7.25 -1.52 9.23
C ASN A 29 6.95 -0.15 8.60
N TYR A 30 5.84 -0.02 7.86
CA TYR A 30 5.60 1.16 7.02
C TYR A 30 4.28 1.89 7.32
N ALA A 31 3.31 1.24 7.94
CA ALA A 31 2.03 1.89 8.25
C ALA A 31 2.18 2.94 9.37
N LYS A 32 2.03 4.21 9.02
CA LYS A 32 1.82 5.30 10.00
C LYS A 32 0.34 5.38 10.37
N THR A 33 0.03 5.17 11.65
CA THR A 33 -1.35 5.21 12.18
C THR A 33 -1.67 6.51 12.92
N ASP A 34 -0.90 7.57 12.69
CA ASP A 34 -1.12 8.86 13.34
C ASP A 34 -2.31 9.58 12.66
N PRO A 35 -3.17 10.27 13.41
CA PRO A 35 -4.26 11.06 12.83
C PRO A 35 -3.77 12.19 11.92
N PRO A 36 -4.52 12.56 10.86
CA PRO A 36 -5.76 11.95 10.39
C PRO A 36 -5.52 10.80 9.39
N PHE A 37 -6.21 9.67 9.60
CA PHE A 37 -6.13 8.45 8.77
C PHE A 37 -6.58 8.65 7.31
N ALA A 38 -7.36 9.70 7.04
CA ALA A 38 -7.82 10.06 5.71
C ALA A 38 -7.31 11.46 5.38
N THR A 39 -6.16 11.51 4.71
CA THR A 39 -5.71 12.74 4.05
C THR A 39 -6.68 13.10 2.93
N LEU A 40 -6.85 14.40 2.63
CA LEU A 40 -7.65 14.86 1.49
C LEU A 40 -7.14 14.30 0.15
N ALA A 41 -5.88 13.85 0.10
CA ALA A 41 -5.26 13.19 -1.05
C ALA A 41 -5.60 11.69 -1.19
N ALA A 42 -6.35 11.09 -0.26
CA ALA A 42 -6.59 9.64 -0.27
C ALA A 42 -7.23 9.11 -1.57
N PRO A 43 -8.21 9.79 -2.20
CA PRO A 43 -8.73 9.37 -3.50
C PRO A 43 -7.67 9.38 -4.60
N GLU A 44 -6.85 10.46 -4.69
CA GLU A 44 -5.78 10.58 -5.69
C GLU A 44 -4.70 9.50 -5.51
N ILE A 45 -4.34 9.17 -4.26
CA ILE A 45 -3.40 8.08 -3.95
C ILE A 45 -3.95 6.73 -4.41
N ASN A 46 -5.24 6.45 -4.16
CA ASN A 46 -5.86 5.21 -4.60
C ASN A 46 -5.88 5.08 -6.13
N ASP A 47 -6.12 6.19 -6.85
CA ASP A 47 -6.09 6.22 -8.31
C ASP A 47 -4.68 5.92 -8.85
N ILE A 48 -3.64 6.49 -8.23
CA ILE A 48 -2.23 6.23 -8.57
C ILE A 48 -1.89 4.75 -8.38
N ILE A 49 -2.21 4.17 -7.22
CA ILE A 49 -1.96 2.76 -6.92
C ILE A 49 -2.73 1.85 -7.88
N GLY A 50 -3.99 2.18 -8.16
CA GLY A 50 -4.83 1.43 -9.10
C GLY A 50 -4.21 1.38 -10.50
N ARG A 51 -3.81 2.54 -11.02
CA ARG A 51 -3.14 2.63 -12.34
C ARG A 51 -1.82 1.86 -12.38
N ALA A 52 -0.98 1.99 -11.35
CA ALA A 52 0.28 1.26 -11.27
C ALA A 52 0.06 -0.26 -11.23
N THR A 53 -0.97 -0.70 -10.52
CA THR A 53 -1.36 -2.11 -10.46
C THR A 53 -1.83 -2.64 -11.81
N ASP A 54 -2.61 -1.87 -12.55
CA ASP A 54 -3.10 -2.27 -13.86
C ASP A 54 -1.97 -2.39 -14.90
N LEU A 55 -0.99 -1.49 -14.85
CA LEU A 55 0.21 -1.55 -15.71
C LEU A 55 1.09 -2.78 -15.40
N ILE A 56 1.23 -3.16 -14.13
CA ILE A 56 1.92 -4.42 -13.77
C ILE A 56 1.15 -5.61 -14.34
N LYS A 57 -0.18 -5.64 -14.21
CA LYS A 57 -1.01 -6.76 -14.67
C LYS A 57 -1.02 -6.90 -16.18
N SER A 58 -0.96 -5.80 -16.93
CA SER A 58 -0.86 -5.83 -18.40
C SER A 58 0.54 -6.16 -18.90
N GLY A 59 1.56 -6.06 -18.05
CA GLY A 59 2.96 -6.23 -18.42
C GLY A 59 3.59 -4.98 -19.04
N ASP A 60 2.90 -3.84 -18.98
CA ASP A 60 3.38 -2.55 -19.48
C ASP A 60 4.32 -1.84 -18.49
N ALA A 61 4.42 -2.34 -17.26
CA ALA A 61 5.38 -1.87 -16.26
C ALA A 61 5.91 -3.03 -15.40
N THR A 62 7.14 -2.87 -14.95
CA THR A 62 7.74 -3.69 -13.90
C THR A 62 7.24 -3.27 -12.51
N VAL A 63 7.44 -4.13 -11.52
CA VAL A 63 7.14 -3.80 -10.12
C VAL A 63 7.96 -2.59 -9.65
N ASP A 64 9.22 -2.49 -10.07
CA ASP A 64 10.11 -1.38 -9.67
C ASP A 64 9.62 -0.04 -10.24
N GLU A 65 9.21 -0.01 -11.51
CA GLU A 65 8.63 1.19 -12.14
C GLU A 65 7.32 1.61 -11.47
N ALA A 66 6.49 0.64 -11.08
CA ALA A 66 5.26 0.92 -10.35
C ALA A 66 5.54 1.49 -8.95
N ILE A 67 6.54 0.96 -8.24
CA ILE A 67 6.97 1.51 -6.94
C ILE A 67 7.47 2.95 -7.11
N GLU A 68 8.30 3.21 -8.12
CA GLU A 68 8.81 4.56 -8.40
C GLU A 68 7.67 5.54 -8.70
N ALA A 69 6.69 5.13 -9.51
CA ALA A 69 5.52 5.95 -9.84
C ALA A 69 4.68 6.26 -8.59
N VAL A 70 4.36 5.25 -7.78
CA VAL A 70 3.59 5.43 -6.53
C VAL A 70 4.33 6.33 -5.55
N MET A 71 5.65 6.15 -5.40
CA MET A 71 6.46 6.97 -4.51
C MET A 71 6.53 8.42 -5.00
N THR A 72 6.74 8.65 -6.30
CA THR A 72 6.88 9.99 -6.86
C THR A 72 5.54 10.74 -6.85
N GLU A 73 4.51 10.14 -7.43
CA GLU A 73 3.21 10.78 -7.60
C GLU A 73 2.43 10.83 -6.28
N GLY A 74 2.48 9.76 -5.48
CA GLY A 74 1.81 9.69 -4.19
C GLY A 74 2.38 10.69 -3.18
N THR A 75 3.71 10.86 -3.16
CA THR A 75 4.35 11.89 -2.33
C THR A 75 3.94 13.29 -2.78
N ALA A 76 3.85 13.54 -4.09
CA ALA A 76 3.38 14.82 -4.61
C ALA A 76 1.92 15.11 -4.23
N ALA A 77 1.04 14.11 -4.29
CA ALA A 77 -0.36 14.23 -3.87
C ALA A 77 -0.47 14.57 -2.37
N LEU A 78 0.30 13.90 -1.52
CA LEU A 78 0.37 14.20 -0.08
C LEU A 78 0.86 15.62 0.20
N ALA A 79 1.85 16.11 -0.54
CA ALA A 79 2.39 17.46 -0.35
C ALA A 79 1.40 18.58 -0.69
N LYS A 80 0.40 18.33 -1.56
CA LYS A 80 -0.63 19.34 -1.92
C LYS A 80 -1.60 19.64 -0.78
N VAL A 81 -1.73 18.72 0.17
CA VAL A 81 -2.76 18.75 1.22
C VAL A 81 -2.16 18.80 2.63
N ALA A 82 -0.83 18.92 2.72
CA ALA A 82 -0.08 19.15 3.95
C ALA A 82 -0.02 20.64 4.27
#